data_AF-A0A8T4WIQ6-F1
#
_entry.id   AF-A0A8T4WIQ6-F1
#
_cell.length_a   1.000
_cell.length_b   1.000
_cell.length_c   1.000
_cell.angle_alpha   90.00
_cell.angle_beta   90.00
_cell.angle_gamma   90.00
#
_symmetry.space_group_name_H-M   'P 1'
#
loop_
_entity.id
_entity.type
_entity.pdbx_description
1 polymer ?
#
loop_
_entity_poly.entity_id
_entity_poly.type
_entity_poly.pdbx_seq_one_letter_code
_entity_poly.pdbx_strand_id
1 'polypeptide(L)'
;DEKIDKSFLLNVLHEIEDMRTLDELYRVMKTDGKICIVDWDREKITERGPPAHERLTLDEALKLFEGHGFVITDKGKWKDHYWIKAIL
;
A
#
# COMPACT_ATOMS: atom_id res chain seq x y z
N ASP A 1 -19.71 5.35 5.89
CA ASP A 1 -19.11 6.47 5.14
C ASP A 1 -18.74 5.96 3.76
N GLU A 2 -18.67 6.85 2.76
CA GLU A 2 -18.25 6.63 1.35
C GLU A 2 -17.90 8.02 0.79
N LYS A 3 -16.83 8.63 1.31
CA LYS A 3 -16.54 10.05 1.07
C LYS A 3 -15.27 10.27 0.28
N ILE A 4 -14.39 9.28 0.24
CA ILE A 4 -13.08 9.39 -0.39
C ILE A 4 -13.09 8.70 -1.76
N ASP A 5 -12.86 9.49 -2.81
CA ASP A 5 -12.73 8.98 -4.18
C ASP A 5 -11.34 8.37 -4.45
N LYS A 6 -10.30 8.94 -3.82
CA LYS A 6 -8.90 8.57 -4.04
C LYS A 6 -8.08 8.70 -2.77
N SER A 7 -7.19 7.75 -2.53
CA SER A 7 -6.24 7.77 -1.42
C SER A 7 -4.82 7.44 -1.88
N PHE A 8 -3.84 7.94 -1.13
CA PHE A 8 -2.42 7.73 -1.38
C PHE A 8 -1.73 7.33 -0.09
N LEU A 9 -0.97 6.23 -0.12
CA LEU A 9 -0.05 5.84 0.93
C LEU A 9 1.36 5.94 0.35
N LEU A 10 2.12 6.95 0.78
CA LEU A 10 3.45 7.24 0.25
C LEU A 10 4.48 7.09 1.36
N ASN A 11 5.27 6.03 1.30
CA ASN A 11 6.31 5.69 2.27
C ASN A 11 5.78 5.59 3.71
N VAL A 12 4.57 5.07 3.88
CA VAL A 12 3.91 4.91 5.20
C VAL A 12 3.27 3.55 5.37
N LEU A 13 3.22 2.68 4.35
CA LEU A 13 2.57 1.38 4.51
C LEU A 13 3.36 0.50 5.49
N HIS A 14 4.69 0.60 5.48
CA HIS A 14 5.56 -0.08 6.44
C HIS A 14 5.42 0.41 7.89
N GLU A 15 4.81 1.58 8.13
CA GLU A 15 4.54 2.09 9.47
C GLU A 15 3.19 1.62 10.03
N ILE A 16 2.35 0.97 9.20
CA ILE A 16 1.04 0.47 9.62
C ILE A 16 1.24 -0.84 10.38
N GLU A 17 1.24 -0.75 11.70
CA GLU A 17 1.39 -1.89 12.61
C GLU A 17 0.11 -2.73 12.75
N ASP A 18 -1.06 -2.16 12.47
CA ASP A 18 -2.34 -2.83 12.61
C ASP A 18 -3.19 -2.88 11.34
N MET A 19 -3.97 -3.96 11.22
CA MET A 19 -4.89 -4.17 10.11
C MET A 19 -6.08 -3.20 10.15
N ARG A 20 -6.36 -2.61 11.33
CA ARG A 20 -7.51 -1.69 11.53
C ARG A 20 -7.39 -0.44 10.66
N THR A 21 -6.17 0.00 10.38
CA THR A 21 -5.95 1.17 9.51
C THR A 21 -6.41 0.90 8.07
N LEU A 22 -6.16 -0.30 7.53
CA LEU A 22 -6.62 -0.68 6.20
C LEU A 22 -8.11 -0.99 6.16
N ASP A 23 -8.66 -1.60 7.21
CA ASP A 23 -10.11 -1.77 7.39
C ASP A 23 -10.84 -0.42 7.39
N GLU A 24 -10.29 0.56 8.14
CA GLU A 24 -10.89 1.89 8.22
C GLU A 24 -10.76 2.66 6.91
N LEU A 25 -9.63 2.50 6.22
CA LEU A 25 -9.45 3.03 4.88
C LEU A 25 -10.49 2.44 3.92
N TYR A 26 -10.69 1.13 3.94
CA TYR A 26 -11.74 0.47 3.16
C TYR A 26 -13.12 1.06 3.49
N ARG A 27 -13.46 1.21 4.78
CA ARG A 27 -14.75 1.73 5.26
C ARG A 27 -15.07 3.16 4.82
N VAL A 28 -14.08 4.03 4.61
CA VAL A 28 -14.32 5.45 4.25
C VAL A 28 -14.27 5.73 2.74
N MET A 29 -13.68 4.81 1.97
CA MET A 29 -13.60 4.88 0.51
C MET A 29 -14.98 4.66 -0.12
N LYS A 30 -15.23 5.32 -1.25
CA LYS A 30 -16.43 5.08 -2.06
C LYS A 30 -16.33 3.72 -2.77
N THR A 31 -17.48 3.17 -3.18
CA THR A 31 -17.52 2.13 -4.21
C THR A 31 -16.76 2.62 -5.45
N ASP A 32 -15.89 1.80 -6.02
CA ASP A 32 -14.92 2.14 -7.09
C ASP A 32 -13.82 3.16 -6.71
N GLY A 33 -13.68 3.46 -5.42
CA GLY A 33 -12.64 4.32 -4.89
C GLY A 33 -11.24 3.77 -5.20
N LYS A 34 -10.30 4.65 -5.50
CA LYS A 34 -8.96 4.25 -5.97
C LYS A 34 -7.89 4.49 -4.92
N ILE A 35 -6.98 3.55 -4.78
CA ILE A 35 -5.82 3.68 -3.90
C ILE A 35 -4.53 3.54 -4.68
N CYS A 36 -3.57 4.40 -4.38
CA CYS A 36 -2.21 4.33 -4.89
C CYS A 36 -1.25 4.18 -3.73
N ILE A 37 -0.36 3.21 -3.81
CA ILE A 37 0.66 2.94 -2.81
C ILE A 37 2.00 3.11 -3.49
N VAL A 38 2.92 3.79 -2.82
CA VAL A 38 4.34 3.80 -3.14
C VAL A 38 5.09 3.57 -1.86
N ASP A 39 5.94 2.55 -1.83
CA ASP A 39 6.77 2.29 -0.64
C ASP A 39 8.11 1.67 -1.02
N TRP A 40 9.01 1.60 -0.06
CA TRP A 40 10.36 1.06 -0.19
C TRP A 40 10.34 -0.44 -0.51
N ASP A 41 11.09 -0.82 -1.52
CA ASP A 41 11.31 -2.22 -1.85
C ASP A 41 12.31 -2.85 -0.87
N ARG A 42 11.84 -3.81 -0.06
CA ARG A 42 12.71 -4.52 0.89
C ARG A 42 13.91 -5.20 0.24
N GLU A 43 13.81 -5.57 -1.03
CA GLU A 43 14.90 -6.23 -1.77
C GLU A 43 16.03 -5.27 -2.17
N LYS A 44 15.88 -3.96 -1.93
CA LYS A 44 16.85 -2.93 -2.30
C LYS A 44 17.71 -2.51 -1.13
N ILE A 45 19.02 -2.52 -1.35
CA ILE A 45 19.99 -1.93 -0.43
C ILE A 45 20.02 -0.43 -0.70
N THR A 46 19.69 0.38 0.31
CA THR A 46 19.61 1.83 0.20
C THR A 46 20.35 2.48 1.36
N GLU A 47 21.01 3.61 1.10
CA GLU A 47 21.68 4.41 2.16
C GLU A 47 20.70 5.24 2.99
N ARG A 48 19.45 5.37 2.52
CA ARG A 48 18.38 6.19 3.11
C ARG A 48 17.08 5.39 3.19
N GLY A 49 16.16 5.84 4.05
CA GLY A 49 14.87 5.20 4.27
C GLY A 49 14.85 4.28 5.50
N PRO A 50 13.72 3.62 5.76
CA PRO A 50 13.56 2.74 6.92
C PRO A 50 14.50 1.53 6.81
N PRO A 51 14.91 0.91 7.92
CA PRO A 51 15.60 -0.37 7.92
C PRO A 51 14.87 -1.44 7.08
N ALA A 52 15.61 -2.34 6.44
CA ALA A 52 15.02 -3.36 5.57
C ALA A 52 13.99 -4.26 6.29
N HIS A 53 14.16 -4.50 7.59
CA HIS A 53 13.25 -5.35 8.37
C HIS A 53 11.91 -4.68 8.70
N GLU A 54 11.79 -3.36 8.58
CA GLU A 54 10.53 -2.64 8.72
C GLU A 54 9.75 -2.63 7.40
N ARG A 55 10.42 -2.81 6.25
CA ARG A 55 9.81 -2.75 4.92
C ARG A 55 9.00 -4.00 4.59
N LEU A 56 8.03 -3.83 3.71
CA LEU A 56 7.32 -4.93 3.04
C LEU A 56 7.96 -5.23 1.68
N THR A 57 7.94 -6.49 1.25
CA THR A 57 8.11 -6.79 -0.18
C THR A 57 6.86 -6.39 -0.95
N LEU A 58 6.99 -6.22 -2.26
CA LEU A 58 5.84 -6.01 -3.14
C LEU A 58 4.80 -7.14 -2.97
N ASP A 59 5.23 -8.39 -2.86
CA ASP A 59 4.31 -9.53 -2.71
C ASP A 59 3.58 -9.55 -1.37
N GLU A 60 4.23 -9.12 -0.28
CA GLU A 60 3.56 -8.96 1.02
C GLU A 60 2.52 -7.84 0.97
N ALA A 61 2.88 -6.70 0.38
CA ALA A 61 1.94 -5.59 0.21
C ALA A 61 0.74 -5.98 -0.66
N LEU A 62 0.94 -6.72 -1.76
CA LEU A 62 -0.18 -7.20 -2.59
C LEU A 62 -1.14 -8.10 -1.81
N LYS A 63 -0.61 -9.10 -1.10
CA LYS A 63 -1.42 -10.01 -0.27
C LYS A 63 -2.16 -9.27 0.83
N LEU A 64 -1.52 -8.26 1.43
CA LEU A 64 -2.13 -7.41 2.44
C LEU A 64 -3.36 -6.70 1.89
N PHE A 65 -3.26 -6.06 0.72
CA PHE A 65 -4.37 -5.35 0.11
C PHE A 65 -5.49 -6.27 -0.37
N GLU A 66 -5.14 -7.38 -1.03
CA GLU A 66 -6.13 -8.39 -1.46
C GLU A 66 -6.88 -8.99 -0.26
N GLY A 67 -6.20 -9.22 0.86
CA GLY A 67 -6.79 -9.71 2.10
C GLY A 67 -7.81 -8.76 2.75
N HIS A 68 -7.76 -7.46 2.44
CA HIS A 68 -8.71 -6.44 2.91
C HIS A 68 -9.77 -6.10 1.86
N GLY A 69 -9.87 -6.88 0.78
CA GLY A 69 -10.90 -6.71 -0.25
C GLY A 69 -10.58 -5.69 -1.33
N PHE A 70 -9.35 -5.17 -1.40
CA PHE A 70 -8.93 -4.32 -2.52
C PHE A 70 -8.60 -5.18 -3.75
N VAL A 71 -8.96 -4.70 -4.94
CA VAL A 71 -8.64 -5.33 -6.22
C VAL A 71 -7.44 -4.62 -6.86
N ILE A 72 -6.33 -5.34 -7.03
CA ILE A 72 -5.13 -4.81 -7.67
C ILE A 72 -5.37 -4.61 -9.17
N THR A 73 -5.14 -3.40 -9.66
CA THR A 73 -5.31 -3.03 -11.08
C THR A 73 -4.00 -2.88 -11.82
N ASP A 74 -2.92 -2.50 -11.13
CA ASP A 74 -1.62 -2.25 -11.73
C ASP A 74 -0.53 -2.25 -10.66
N LYS A 75 0.71 -2.59 -11.01
CA LYS A 75 1.84 -2.64 -10.08
C LYS A 75 3.18 -2.58 -10.79
N GLY A 76 4.22 -2.15 -10.07
CA GLY A 76 5.57 -2.18 -10.60
C GLY A 76 6.63 -1.79 -9.58
N LYS A 77 7.88 -1.78 -10.04
CA LYS A 77 9.04 -1.35 -9.27
C LYS A 77 9.78 -0.26 -10.03
N TRP A 78 10.27 0.74 -9.32
CA TRP A 78 11.13 1.78 -9.87
C TRP A 78 12.19 2.20 -8.85
N LYS A 79 13.47 2.02 -9.21
CA LYS A 79 14.62 2.24 -8.33
C LYS A 79 14.44 1.49 -6.99
N ASP A 80 14.30 2.24 -5.90
CA ASP A 80 14.27 1.74 -4.53
C ASP A 80 12.86 1.50 -4.01
N HIS A 81 11.85 1.71 -4.85
CA HIS A 81 10.44 1.68 -4.46
C HIS A 81 9.65 0.71 -5.33
N TYR A 82 8.59 0.17 -4.78
CA TYR A 82 7.49 -0.39 -5.55
C TYR A 82 6.29 0.56 -5.54
N TRP A 83 5.35 0.31 -6.45
CA TRP A 83 4.06 0.96 -6.45
C TRP A 83 2.94 -0.02 -6.78
N ILE A 84 1.75 0.27 -6.27
CA ILE A 84 0.53 -0.51 -6.46
C ILE A 84 -0.60 0.47 -6.74
N LYS A 85 -1.47 0.14 -7.70
CA LYS A 85 -2.78 0.76 -7.87
C LYS A 85 -3.84 -0.29 -7.60
N ALA A 86 -4.78 0.02 -6.72
CA ALA A 86 -5.93 -0.84 -6.45
C ALA A 86 -7.22 -0.03 -6.42
N ILE A 87 -8.33 -0.74 -6.49
CA ILE A 87 -9.68 -0.21 -6.31
C ILE A 87 -10.39 -0.98 -5.20
N LEU A 88 -11.42 -0.36 -4.62
CA LEU A 88 -12.41 -1.07 -3.80
C LEU A 88 -13.23 -2.04 -4.65
#